data_AF-A0A839ZYH4-F1
#
_entry.id   AF-A0A839ZYH4-F1
#
_cell.length_a   1.000
_cell.length_b   1.000
_cell.length_c   1.000
_cell.angle_alpha   90.00
_cell.angle_beta   90.00
_cell.angle_gamma   90.00
#
_symmetry.space_group_name_H-M   'P 1'
#
loop_
_entity.id
_entity.type
_entity.pdbx_description
1 polymer ?
#
loop_
_entity_poly.entity_id
_entity_poly.type
_entity_poly.pdbx_seq_one_letter_code
_entity_poly.pdbx_strand_id
1 'polypeptide(L)'
;MSNRLFFPFAALAALALVALGAVWPQGLGARSPGPFGHTPVQQTAQAKAAMQRETEASEQRIKAAREAVADIQTQKLSPTR
;
A
#
# COMPACT_ATOMS: atom_id res chain seq x y z
N MET A 1 10.05 39.33 7.91
CA MET A 1 10.62 38.22 7.13
C MET A 1 10.16 38.36 5.69
N SER A 2 11.06 38.19 4.70
CA SER A 2 10.68 38.31 3.28
C SER A 2 9.85 37.10 2.86
N ASN A 3 8.64 37.31 2.34
CA ASN A 3 7.76 36.23 1.87
C ASN A 3 8.44 35.36 0.79
N ARG A 4 9.34 35.95 0.00
CA ARG A 4 10.11 35.26 -1.04
C ARG A 4 11.12 34.24 -0.48
N LEU A 5 11.48 34.35 0.80
CA LEU A 5 12.36 33.41 1.50
C LEU A 5 11.57 32.50 2.44
N PHE A 6 10.53 33.02 3.07
CA PHE A 6 9.72 32.28 4.03
C PHE A 6 9.01 31.08 3.40
N PHE A 7 8.28 31.28 2.30
CA PHE A 7 7.53 30.19 1.65
C PHE A 7 8.41 29.07 1.08
N PRO A 8 9.53 29.33 0.39
CA PRO A 8 10.39 28.24 -0.06
C PRO A 8 11.06 27.49 1.10
N PHE A 9 11.46 28.18 2.18
CA PHE A 9 11.96 27.51 3.38
C PHE A 9 10.90 26.63 4.04
N ALA A 10 9.67 27.12 4.15
CA ALA A 10 8.55 26.35 4.70
C ALA A 10 8.26 25.10 3.85
N ALA A 11 8.31 25.22 2.52
CA ALA A 11 8.14 24.09 1.62
C ALA A 11 9.27 23.05 1.77
N LEU A 12 10.54 23.49 1.87
CA LEU A 12 11.67 22.61 2.13
C LEU A 12 11.57 21.92 3.48
N ALA A 13 11.16 22.65 4.52
CA ALA A 13 10.94 22.07 5.85
C ALA A 13 9.83 21.01 5.84
N ALA A 14 8.73 21.27 5.13
CA ALA A 14 7.65 20.30 4.97
C ALA A 14 8.12 19.01 4.27
N LEU A 15 8.88 19.14 3.17
CA LEU A 15 9.47 18.00 2.47
C LEU A 15 10.45 17.22 3.36
N ALA A 16 11.26 17.92 4.15
CA ALA A 16 12.18 17.29 5.10
C ALA A 16 11.43 16.48 6.17
N LEU A 17 10.32 17.01 6.69
CA LEU A 17 9.48 16.30 7.67
C LEU A 17 8.81 15.06 7.07
N VAL A 18 8.33 15.14 5.83
CA VAL A 18 7.77 13.98 5.11
C VAL A 18 8.85 12.92 4.85
N ALA A 19 10.04 13.33 4.40
CA ALA A 19 11.16 12.42 4.19
C ALA A 19 11.61 11.75 5.49
N LEU A 20 11.63 12.49 6.59
CA LEU A 20 11.96 11.95 7.92
C LEU A 20 10.90 10.95 8.40
N GLY A 21 9.62 11.23 8.15
CA GLY A 21 8.52 10.28 8.41
C GLY A 21 8.60 9.03 7.52
N ALA A 22 9.10 9.15 6.29
CA ALA A 22 9.30 8.03 5.38
C ALA A 22 10.52 7.17 5.73
N VAL A 23 11.53 7.74 6.41
CA VAL A 23 12.69 7.01 6.95
C VAL A 23 12.31 6.12 8.13
N TRP A 24 11.27 6.49 8.89
CA TRP A 24 10.80 5.63 9.97
C TRP A 24 10.16 4.37 9.38
N PRO A 25 10.51 3.16 9.87
CA PRO A 25 9.88 1.94 9.40
C PRO A 25 8.37 2.04 9.69
N GLN A 26 7.60 2.29 8.63
CA GLN A 26 6.16 2.10 8.60
C GLN A 26 5.94 0.68 9.10
N GLY A 27 5.31 0.51 10.26
CA GLY A 27 5.27 -0.73 11.06
C GLY A 27 4.73 -1.97 10.34
N LEU A 28 5.46 -2.45 9.34
CA LEU A 28 5.21 -3.62 8.51
C LEU A 28 5.83 -4.88 9.13
N GLY A 29 6.13 -4.83 10.43
CA GLY A 29 6.76 -5.95 11.13
C GLY A 29 8.17 -6.26 10.61
N ALA A 30 8.88 -5.29 10.04
CA ALA A 30 10.30 -5.44 9.74
C ALA A 30 11.10 -5.48 11.05
N ARG A 31 11.95 -6.51 11.19
CA ARG A 31 12.79 -6.79 12.38
C ARG A 31 13.53 -5.52 12.82
N SER A 32 13.43 -5.15 14.09
CA SER A 32 14.31 -4.12 14.65
C SER A 32 15.77 -4.57 14.59
N PRO A 33 16.71 -3.70 14.19
CA PRO A 33 18.12 -4.06 14.15
C PRO A 33 18.60 -4.47 15.56
N GLY A 34 19.43 -5.52 15.63
CA GLY A 34 19.96 -6.01 16.90
C GLY A 34 20.72 -4.91 17.66
N PRO A 35 20.68 -4.90 19.01
CA PRO A 35 20.21 -5.96 19.92
C PRO A 35 18.72 -5.91 20.30
N PHE A 36 17.94 -4.95 19.80
CA PHE A 36 16.58 -4.66 20.30
C PHE A 36 15.45 -5.40 19.55
N GLY A 37 15.72 -6.56 18.94
CA GLY A 37 14.78 -7.21 18.02
C GLY A 37 14.66 -8.72 18.12
N HIS A 38 13.48 -9.17 18.56
CA HIS A 38 13.01 -10.56 18.46
C HIS A 38 12.35 -10.82 17.09
N THR A 39 12.36 -12.08 16.64
CA THR A 39 11.67 -12.48 15.39
C THR A 39 10.18 -12.17 15.47
N PRO A 40 9.65 -11.29 14.60
CA PRO A 40 8.22 -10.97 14.58
C PRO A 40 7.41 -12.22 14.21
N VAL A 41 6.32 -12.50 14.94
CA VAL A 41 5.42 -13.65 14.69
C VAL A 41 4.89 -13.66 13.25
N GLN A 42 4.71 -12.48 12.65
CA GLN A 42 4.25 -12.28 11.27
C GLN A 42 5.30 -12.63 10.21
N GLN A 43 6.58 -12.82 10.57
CA GLN A 43 7.63 -13.26 9.65
C GLN A 43 7.85 -14.78 9.68
N THR A 44 7.09 -15.52 10.48
CA THR A 44 7.12 -16.99 10.42
C THR A 44 6.69 -17.46 9.02
N ALA A 45 7.32 -18.52 8.52
CA ALA A 45 6.99 -19.08 7.20
C ALA A 45 5.49 -19.42 7.07
N GLN A 46 4.88 -19.81 8.19
CA GLN A 46 3.46 -20.13 8.28
C GLN A 46 2.56 -18.89 8.10
N ALA A 47 2.89 -17.75 8.73
CA ALA A 47 2.12 -16.51 8.59
C ALA A 47 2.23 -15.93 7.17
N LYS A 48 3.41 -16.00 6.54
CA LYS A 48 3.58 -15.59 5.13
C LYS A 48 2.77 -16.46 4.18
N ALA A 49 2.78 -17.79 4.39
CA ALA A 49 1.99 -18.71 3.57
C ALA A 49 0.47 -18.46 3.71
N ALA A 50 -0.01 -18.10 4.91
CA ALA A 50 -1.42 -17.74 5.11
C ALA A 50 -1.79 -16.43 4.38
N MET A 51 -0.94 -15.41 4.47
CA MET A 51 -1.15 -14.12 3.81
C MET A 51 -1.10 -14.23 2.28
N GLN A 52 -0.22 -15.07 1.72
CA GLN A 52 -0.18 -15.34 0.29
C GLN A 52 -1.48 -15.99 -0.21
N ARG A 53 -1.99 -17.00 0.50
CA ARG A 53 -3.26 -17.64 0.15
C ARG A 53 -4.44 -16.66 0.20
N GLU A 54 -4.46 -15.77 1.19
CA GLU A 54 -5.51 -14.76 1.31
C GLU A 54 -5.43 -13.71 0.20
N THR A 55 -4.21 -13.36 -0.21
CA THR A 55 -3.94 -12.45 -1.33
C THR A 55 -4.41 -13.07 -2.64
N GLU A 56 -4.03 -14.31 -2.93
CA GLU A 56 -4.45 -15.05 -4.12
C GLU A 56 -5.98 -15.21 -4.20
N ALA A 57 -6.63 -15.53 -3.07
CA ALA A 57 -8.08 -15.61 -3.01
C ALA A 57 -8.77 -14.25 -3.26
N SER A 58 -8.15 -13.16 -2.80
CA SER A 58 -8.66 -11.80 -3.03
C SER A 58 -8.48 -11.36 -4.48
N GLU A 59 -7.34 -11.67 -5.10
CA GLU A 59 -7.10 -11.39 -6.51
C GLU A 59 -8.09 -12.12 -7.42
N GLN A 60 -8.39 -13.39 -7.12
CA GLN A 60 -9.40 -14.15 -7.85
C GLN A 60 -10.80 -13.51 -7.75
N ARG A 61 -11.20 -13.06 -6.55
CA ARG A 61 -12.48 -12.35 -6.34
C ARG A 61 -12.53 -11.03 -7.11
N ILE A 62 -11.44 -10.26 -7.09
CA ILE A 62 -11.35 -9.00 -7.83
C ILE A 62 -11.43 -9.24 -9.34
N LYS A 63 -10.77 -10.29 -9.83
CA LYS A 63 -10.81 -10.66 -11.25
C LYS A 63 -12.22 -11.06 -11.67
N ALA A 64 -12.88 -11.93 -10.90
CA ALA A 64 -14.26 -12.33 -11.16
C ALA A 64 -15.23 -11.13 -11.13
N ALA A 65 -15.05 -10.20 -10.19
CA ALA A 65 -15.85 -8.98 -10.12
C ALA A 65 -15.64 -8.08 -11.35
N ARG A 66 -14.39 -7.94 -11.83
CA ARG A 66 -14.07 -7.19 -13.06
C ARG A 66 -14.69 -7.83 -14.29
N GLU A 67 -14.62 -9.15 -14.41
CA GLU A 67 -15.24 -9.90 -15.50
C GLU A 67 -16.77 -9.72 -15.51
N ALA A 68 -17.43 -9.84 -14.35
CA ALA A 68 -18.87 -9.60 -14.25
C ALA A 68 -19.27 -8.17 -14.64
N VAL A 69 -18.47 -7.16 -14.26
CA VAL A 69 -18.71 -5.77 -14.67
C VAL A 69 -18.51 -5.58 -16.18
N ALA A 70 -17.47 -6.20 -16.76
CA ALA A 70 -17.21 -6.14 -18.19
C ALA A 70 -18.33 -6.80 -19.02
N ASP A 71 -18.89 -7.91 -18.53
CA ASP A 71 -20.00 -8.62 -19.16
C ASP A 71 -21.28 -7.76 -19.15
N ILE A 72 -21.62 -7.15 -18.01
CA ILE A 72 -22.74 -6.21 -17.89
C ILE A 72 -22.58 -5.01 -18.84
N GLN A 73 -21.36 -4.50 -19.00
CA GLN A 73 -21.08 -3.40 -19.94
C GLN A 73 -21.27 -3.84 -21.39
N THR A 74 -20.78 -5.02 -21.75
CA THR A 74 -20.91 -5.59 -23.10
C THR A 74 -22.38 -5.84 -23.47
N GLN A 75 -23.18 -6.33 -22.51
CA GLN A 75 -24.61 -6.54 -22.71
C GLN A 75 -25.40 -5.24 -22.82
N LYS A 76 -25.03 -4.19 -22.08
CA LYS A 76 -25.64 -2.85 -22.23
C LYS A 76 -25.27 -2.16 -23.54
N LEU A 77 -24.08 -2.43 -24.08
CA LEU A 77 -23.61 -1.88 -25.35
C LEU A 77 -24.13 -2.64 -26.57
N SER A 78 -24.74 -3.83 -26.37
CA SER A 78 -25.36 -4.64 -27.41
C SER A 78 -26.89 -4.65 -27.28
N PRO A 79 -27.60 -3.49 -27.35
CA PRO A 79 -29.04 -3.53 -27.52
C PRO A 79 -29.32 -4.02 -28.94
N THR A 80 -29.67 -5.31 -29.06
CA THR A 80 -30.19 -5.93 -30.27
C THR A 80 -31.24 -5.02 -30.90
N ARG A 81 -31.00 -4.59 -32.15
CA ARG A 81 -32.04 -4.07 -33.05
C ARG A 81 -32.88 -5.22 -33.59
#